data_AF-A0A9E5UJ90-F1
#
_entry.id   AF-A0A9E5UJ90-F1
#
_cell.length_a   1.000
_cell.length_b   1.000
_cell.length_c   1.000
_cell.angle_alpha   90.00
_cell.angle_beta   90.00
_cell.angle_gamma   90.00
#
_symmetry.space_group_name_H-M   'P 1'
#
loop_
_entity.id
_entity.type
_entity.pdbx_description
1 polymer ?
#
loop_
_entity_poly.entity_id
_entity_poly.type
_entity_poly.pdbx_seq_one_letter_code
_entity_poly.pdbx_strand_id
1 'polypeptide(L)'
;MDCDQALPSRFMIHAWRHVQSQKAALFHGHLDTLQRKLSDILRAAFVHSEAGQKPAALKAAVGGMHADDFDFAAMSRLVGKNAPKDELTPGRRKRIEWALTVLKSQRFHPSKLGTAQATHEFLFDNVAGAVAAYRDRLPQVVELVKAIAVAELETRNGYNEADHDPFFEAYDENSLSPDDFALFPDYLVCIPADRNDAPENAGLMDTLSSGLPVKVVVQVTDLLEEASLGTGHFAFGVRSARLATTAMGLGGMFVLQAAASSLYRMRHRVEAGMGARGPALFSIFAGAPEAAGDLPRYLTAAAAMESRAFPAFVYDAAGGENWATRFSLEHNRNPETDWPVEPFEYADEGLQRVRSEIAFTYADFALCDQRNAEHFAVVGRDRWTASMVPAAQWLALPEREAAERVPYLLAVDDKDVLHRVIVDMRMMQATRRCMLLWHRLQEHGGIHDSHAERLLAREKAAWEAQKNAEIEALRKSAATAAPASAEAAPAPGAPAAPAAAAAEAAPEEKVASDDPWIETARCPSCNECQIINPLMFAYNDNKQAYIKDANAGTFRQLVEAAETCQVAIIHPGKPRNPSEPGLDELIKRAEPFQ
;
A
#
# COMPACT_ATOMS: atom_id res chain seq x y z
N MET A 1 -9.42 11.35 -20.43
CA MET A 1 -8.79 11.43 -19.09
C MET A 1 -7.55 12.29 -19.29
N ASP A 2 -7.59 13.55 -18.88
CA ASP A 2 -6.51 14.51 -19.13
C ASP A 2 -5.37 14.30 -18.13
N CYS A 3 -4.59 13.24 -18.33
CA CYS A 3 -3.37 12.97 -17.57
C CYS A 3 -2.23 13.83 -18.09
N ASP A 4 -2.37 15.14 -17.92
CA ASP A 4 -1.35 16.14 -18.26
C ASP A 4 -0.28 16.25 -17.16
N GLN A 5 0.72 17.11 -17.38
CA GLN A 5 1.79 17.37 -16.40
C GLN A 5 1.27 17.90 -15.07
N ALA A 6 0.13 18.60 -15.08
CA ALA A 6 -0.43 19.24 -13.91
C ALA A 6 -1.28 18.28 -13.08
N LEU A 7 -1.67 17.12 -13.63
CA LEU A 7 -2.54 16.14 -12.96
C LEU A 7 -2.05 15.77 -11.55
N PRO A 8 -0.76 15.41 -11.33
CA PRO A 8 -0.29 15.08 -9.98
C PRO A 8 -0.54 16.21 -8.98
N SER A 9 -0.06 17.43 -9.25
CA SER A 9 -0.29 18.56 -8.34
C SER A 9 -1.78 18.85 -8.14
N ARG A 10 -2.58 18.88 -9.21
CA ARG A 10 -4.03 19.14 -9.11
C ARG A 10 -4.75 18.11 -8.24
N PHE A 11 -4.45 16.82 -8.44
CA PHE A 11 -5.03 15.73 -7.67
C PHE A 11 -4.62 15.82 -6.19
N MET A 12 -3.33 16.03 -5.92
CA MET A 12 -2.81 16.10 -4.56
C MET A 12 -3.31 17.32 -3.80
N ILE A 13 -3.37 18.49 -4.45
CA ILE A 13 -3.96 19.71 -3.88
C ILE A 13 -5.45 19.48 -3.56
N HIS A 14 -6.19 18.80 -4.44
CA HIS A 14 -7.60 18.48 -4.19
C HIS A 14 -7.77 17.56 -2.96
N ALA A 15 -6.99 16.47 -2.88
CA ALA A 15 -7.02 15.56 -1.75
C ALA A 15 -6.63 16.25 -0.43
N TRP A 16 -5.59 17.09 -0.46
CA TRP A 16 -5.18 17.89 0.70
C TRP A 16 -6.28 18.86 1.12
N ARG A 17 -6.88 19.63 0.19
CA ARG A 17 -8.00 20.55 0.50
C ARG A 17 -9.18 19.82 1.12
N HIS A 18 -9.49 18.61 0.65
CA HIS A 18 -10.53 17.78 1.23
C HIS A 18 -10.24 17.47 2.70
N VAL A 19 -9.05 16.96 3.02
CA VAL A 19 -8.63 16.66 4.40
C VAL A 19 -8.59 17.93 5.27
N GLN A 20 -8.04 19.04 4.76
CA GLN A 20 -8.00 20.30 5.52
C GLN A 20 -9.40 20.85 5.80
N SER A 21 -10.37 20.66 4.91
CA SER A 21 -11.75 21.08 5.16
C SER A 21 -12.39 20.33 6.33
N GLN A 22 -12.06 19.03 6.50
CA GLN A 22 -12.50 18.23 7.63
C GLN A 22 -11.84 18.71 8.94
N LYS A 23 -10.52 18.96 8.91
CA LYS A 23 -9.77 19.53 10.06
C LYS A 23 -10.35 20.90 10.48
N ALA A 24 -10.60 21.78 9.50
CA ALA A 24 -11.19 23.09 9.74
C ALA A 24 -12.60 23.00 10.36
N ALA A 25 -13.42 22.04 9.93
CA ALA A 25 -14.75 21.84 10.50
C ALA A 25 -14.69 21.44 11.98
N LEU A 26 -13.80 20.51 12.33
CA LEU A 26 -13.57 20.08 13.72
C LEU A 26 -13.03 21.23 14.57
N PHE A 27 -12.03 21.96 14.07
CA PHE A 27 -11.44 23.12 14.73
C PHE A 27 -12.49 24.19 15.02
N HIS A 28 -13.29 24.57 14.02
CA HIS A 28 -14.36 25.55 14.22
C HIS A 28 -15.41 25.08 15.24
N GLY A 29 -15.82 23.80 15.19
CA GLY A 29 -16.78 23.27 16.18
C GLY A 29 -16.27 23.39 17.62
N HIS A 30 -14.98 23.13 17.83
CA HIS A 30 -14.34 23.29 19.13
C HIS A 30 -14.27 24.77 19.55
N LEU A 31 -13.73 25.63 18.68
CA LEU A 31 -13.57 27.06 18.97
C LEU A 31 -14.91 27.77 19.20
N ASP A 32 -15.92 27.50 18.37
CA ASP A 32 -17.27 28.07 18.51
C ASP A 32 -17.88 27.70 19.87
N THR A 33 -17.56 26.51 20.38
CA THR A 33 -18.00 26.06 21.72
C THR A 33 -17.30 26.81 22.83
N LEU A 34 -15.96 26.95 22.76
CA LEU A 34 -15.20 27.69 23.76
C LEU A 34 -15.59 29.17 23.78
N GLN A 35 -15.66 29.81 22.61
CA GLN A 35 -16.03 31.22 22.50
C GLN A 35 -17.42 31.50 23.07
N ARG A 36 -18.39 30.63 22.81
CA ARG A 36 -19.74 30.75 23.37
C ARG A 36 -19.72 30.62 24.89
N LYS A 37 -19.11 29.56 25.44
CA LYS A 37 -19.04 29.35 26.90
C LYS A 37 -18.33 30.50 27.62
N LEU A 38 -17.21 31.00 27.08
CA LEU A 38 -16.51 32.15 27.65
C LEU A 38 -17.36 33.43 27.58
N SER A 39 -18.04 33.66 26.45
CA SER A 39 -18.94 34.80 26.30
C SER A 39 -20.13 34.71 27.26
N ASP A 40 -20.66 33.50 27.51
CA ASP A 40 -21.73 33.26 28.48
C ASP A 40 -21.27 33.53 29.92
N ILE A 41 -20.03 33.17 30.28
CA ILE A 41 -19.44 33.52 31.59
C ILE A 41 -19.38 35.04 31.77
N LEU A 42 -18.86 35.77 30.78
CA LEU A 42 -18.80 37.24 30.83
C LEU A 42 -20.21 37.85 30.89
N ARG A 43 -21.16 37.31 30.12
CA ARG A 43 -22.55 37.78 30.10
C ARG A 43 -23.24 37.55 31.45
N ALA A 44 -23.09 36.37 32.04
CA ALA A 44 -23.65 36.04 33.35
C ALA A 44 -23.09 36.99 34.42
N ALA A 45 -21.78 37.15 34.47
CA ALA A 45 -21.14 38.08 35.41
C ALA A 45 -21.59 39.53 35.19
N PHE A 46 -21.76 39.97 33.93
CA PHE A 46 -22.28 41.29 33.63
C PHE A 46 -23.71 41.47 34.15
N VAL A 47 -24.61 40.52 33.90
CA VAL A 47 -26.01 40.55 34.39
C VAL A 47 -26.07 40.64 35.92
N HIS A 48 -25.15 39.96 36.61
CA HIS A 48 -25.07 39.97 38.08
C HIS A 48 -24.29 41.18 38.66
N SER A 49 -23.65 42.01 37.82
CA SER A 49 -22.91 43.21 38.26
C SER A 49 -23.79 44.43 38.52
N GLU A 50 -23.28 45.41 39.27
CA GLU A 50 -23.94 46.72 39.45
C GLU A 50 -24.27 47.41 38.11
N ALA A 51 -23.43 47.24 37.10
CA ALA A 51 -23.64 47.82 35.78
C ALA A 51 -24.79 47.14 35.02
N GLY A 52 -24.90 45.81 35.11
CA GLY A 52 -25.97 45.03 34.47
C GLY A 52 -27.34 45.18 35.16
N GLN A 53 -27.36 45.57 36.42
CA GLN A 53 -28.59 45.82 37.19
C GLN A 53 -29.12 47.25 37.05
N LYS A 54 -28.48 48.10 36.23
CA LYS A 54 -29.01 49.43 35.89
C LYS A 54 -30.26 49.31 35.01
N PRO A 55 -31.23 50.25 35.11
CA PRO A 55 -32.49 50.16 34.37
C PRO A 55 -32.33 49.98 32.85
N ALA A 56 -31.32 50.64 32.25
CA ALA A 56 -31.04 50.51 30.82
C ALA A 56 -30.55 49.12 30.41
N ALA A 57 -29.71 48.48 31.22
CA ALA A 57 -29.20 47.14 30.96
C ALA A 57 -30.28 46.07 31.17
N LEU A 58 -31.12 46.22 32.20
CA LEU A 58 -32.29 45.36 32.43
C LEU A 58 -33.29 45.44 31.27
N LYS A 59 -33.56 46.65 30.76
CA LYS A 59 -34.40 46.85 29.57
C LYS A 59 -33.83 46.18 28.33
N ALA A 60 -32.52 46.27 28.11
CA ALA A 60 -31.85 45.60 27.00
C ALA A 60 -31.89 44.06 27.11
N ALA A 61 -31.85 43.52 28.33
CA ALA A 61 -31.89 42.08 28.59
C ALA A 61 -33.27 41.45 28.38
N VAL A 62 -34.36 42.15 28.73
CA VAL A 62 -35.76 41.69 28.53
C VAL A 62 -36.17 41.75 27.04
N GLY A 63 -35.55 42.63 26.26
CA GLY A 63 -35.87 42.80 24.84
C GLY A 63 -37.15 43.61 24.60
N GLY A 64 -37.45 43.89 23.33
CA GLY A 64 -38.49 44.85 22.95
C GLY A 64 -39.94 44.38 23.13
N MET A 65 -40.20 43.07 23.23
CA MET A 65 -41.56 42.52 23.17
C MET A 65 -42.41 42.79 24.41
N HIS A 66 -41.79 43.05 25.57
CA HIS A 66 -42.47 43.29 26.85
C HIS A 66 -41.89 44.50 27.60
N ALA A 67 -41.19 45.40 26.91
CA ALA A 67 -40.48 46.49 27.56
C ALA A 67 -41.40 47.49 28.28
N ASP A 68 -42.67 47.58 27.89
CA ASP A 68 -43.63 48.50 28.48
C ASP A 68 -44.38 47.90 29.70
N ASP A 69 -44.24 46.60 29.93
CA ASP A 69 -44.89 45.87 31.05
C ASP A 69 -44.07 45.94 32.36
N PHE A 70 -42.82 46.43 32.32
CA PHE A 70 -41.90 46.43 33.45
C PHE A 70 -41.42 47.84 33.86
N ASP A 71 -41.50 48.17 35.15
CA ASP A 71 -40.79 49.33 35.73
C ASP A 71 -39.33 48.95 36.04
N PHE A 72 -38.45 49.18 35.07
CA PHE A 72 -37.02 48.88 35.19
C PHE A 72 -36.30 49.69 36.29
N ALA A 73 -36.84 50.85 36.70
CA ALA A 73 -36.30 51.63 37.81
C ALA A 73 -36.69 51.02 39.17
N ALA A 74 -37.89 50.46 39.30
CA ALA A 74 -38.28 49.64 40.45
C ALA A 74 -37.49 48.32 40.51
N MET A 75 -37.34 47.62 39.38
CA MET A 75 -36.56 46.38 39.31
C MET A 75 -35.09 46.59 39.68
N SER A 76 -34.45 47.63 39.16
CA SER A 76 -33.07 47.98 39.51
C SER A 76 -32.88 48.19 41.02
N ARG A 77 -33.86 48.82 41.70
CA ARG A 77 -33.84 49.02 43.16
C ARG A 77 -34.06 47.72 43.96
N LEU A 78 -34.83 46.78 43.41
CA LEU A 78 -35.10 45.48 44.05
C LEU A 78 -33.91 44.53 43.92
N VAL A 79 -33.32 44.43 42.72
CA VAL A 79 -32.19 43.53 42.44
C VAL A 79 -30.88 44.10 43.00
N GLY A 80 -30.68 45.42 42.92
CA GLY A 80 -29.48 46.12 43.39
C GLY A 80 -29.24 46.08 44.89
N LYS A 81 -30.26 45.84 45.72
CA LYS A 81 -30.12 45.83 47.19
C LYS A 81 -29.32 44.65 47.74
N ASN A 82 -29.20 43.56 46.99
CA ASN A 82 -28.49 42.33 47.39
C ASN A 82 -27.47 41.86 46.33
N ALA A 83 -27.03 42.75 45.45
CA ALA A 83 -26.07 42.40 44.40
C ALA A 83 -24.73 41.98 45.02
N PRO A 84 -24.22 40.76 44.76
CA PRO A 84 -22.85 40.42 45.15
C PRO A 84 -21.85 41.37 44.47
N LYS A 85 -20.77 41.72 45.19
CA LYS A 85 -19.61 42.40 44.57
C LYS A 85 -19.12 41.53 43.42
N ASP A 86 -19.00 42.15 42.24
CA ASP A 86 -18.47 41.60 40.96
C ASP A 86 -17.94 40.15 41.07
N GLU A 87 -18.73 39.16 40.64
CA GLU A 87 -18.42 37.73 40.85
C GLU A 87 -17.12 37.27 40.18
N LEU A 88 -16.69 37.97 39.12
CA LEU A 88 -15.42 37.71 38.45
C LEU A 88 -14.32 38.62 39.02
N THR A 89 -13.24 38.01 39.50
CA THR A 89 -12.02 38.75 39.84
C THR A 89 -11.49 39.48 38.60
N PRO A 90 -10.84 40.65 38.76
CA PRO A 90 -10.27 41.38 37.62
C PRO A 90 -9.28 40.54 36.80
N GLY A 91 -8.50 39.67 37.47
CA GLY A 91 -7.58 38.74 36.82
C GLY A 91 -8.31 37.74 35.91
N ARG A 92 -9.36 37.09 36.44
CA ARG A 92 -10.19 36.16 35.67
C ARG A 92 -10.88 36.81 34.48
N ARG A 93 -11.47 38.00 34.67
CA ARG A 93 -12.09 38.77 33.56
C ARG A 93 -11.07 39.04 32.45
N LYS A 94 -9.89 39.56 32.81
CA LYS A 94 -8.81 39.85 31.86
C LYS A 94 -8.36 38.60 31.09
N ARG A 95 -8.21 37.45 31.76
CA ARG A 95 -7.85 36.17 31.10
C ARG A 95 -8.90 35.74 30.09
N ILE A 96 -10.18 35.77 30.47
CA ILE A 96 -11.28 35.38 29.57
C ILE A 96 -11.38 36.31 28.35
N GLU A 97 -11.27 37.62 28.56
CA GLU A 97 -11.29 38.62 27.48
C GLU A 97 -10.09 38.46 26.54
N TRP A 98 -8.89 38.22 27.08
CA TRP A 98 -7.70 37.92 26.28
C TRP A 98 -7.90 36.64 25.45
N ALA A 99 -8.32 35.53 26.07
CA ALA A 99 -8.56 34.28 25.37
C ALA A 99 -9.59 34.46 24.24
N LEU A 100 -10.71 35.13 24.50
CA LEU A 100 -11.71 35.44 23.47
C LEU A 100 -11.14 36.27 22.32
N THR A 101 -10.27 37.23 22.61
CA THR A 101 -9.64 38.08 21.59
C THR A 101 -8.72 37.25 20.68
N VAL A 102 -7.87 36.40 21.26
CA VAL A 102 -6.97 35.51 20.50
C VAL A 102 -7.78 34.52 19.65
N LEU A 103 -8.77 33.83 20.25
CA LEU A 103 -9.59 32.84 19.55
C LEU A 103 -10.36 33.45 18.36
N LYS A 104 -10.80 34.71 18.45
CA LYS A 104 -11.54 35.40 17.37
C LYS A 104 -10.63 35.96 16.28
N SER A 105 -9.38 36.30 16.62
CA SER A 105 -8.42 36.94 15.70
C SER A 105 -7.47 35.96 15.00
N GLN A 106 -7.57 34.66 15.30
CA GLN A 106 -6.78 33.61 14.66
C GLN A 106 -6.90 33.65 13.13
N ARG A 107 -5.81 33.32 12.43
CA ARG A 107 -5.69 33.40 10.96
C ARG A 107 -5.38 32.07 10.28
N PHE A 108 -5.38 30.97 11.03
CA PHE A 108 -5.01 29.64 10.54
C PHE A 108 -6.15 28.99 9.76
N HIS A 109 -7.38 29.06 10.28
CA HIS A 109 -8.56 28.56 9.60
C HIS A 109 -9.45 29.71 9.11
N PRO A 110 -10.01 29.62 7.90
CA PRO A 110 -10.85 30.68 7.34
C PRO A 110 -12.14 30.85 8.14
N SER A 111 -12.45 32.09 8.49
CA SER A 111 -13.69 32.44 9.20
C SER A 111 -14.93 32.06 8.39
N LYS A 112 -15.88 31.37 9.01
CA LYS A 112 -17.20 31.04 8.41
C LYS A 112 -17.99 32.28 7.99
N LEU A 113 -17.72 33.43 8.62
CA LEU A 113 -18.44 34.69 8.42
C LEU A 113 -17.79 35.60 7.36
N GLY A 114 -16.72 35.14 6.68
CA GLY A 114 -16.11 35.87 5.57
C GLY A 114 -15.45 37.20 5.97
N THR A 115 -14.88 37.29 7.17
CA THR A 115 -14.21 38.51 7.65
C THR A 115 -12.96 38.86 6.83
N ALA A 116 -12.70 40.16 6.66
CA ALA A 116 -11.71 40.77 5.75
C ALA A 116 -10.21 40.51 6.08
N GLN A 117 -9.88 39.71 7.09
CA GLN A 117 -8.50 39.50 7.51
C GLN A 117 -7.91 38.31 6.75
N ALA A 118 -6.80 38.52 6.05
CA ALA A 118 -6.19 37.49 5.19
C ALA A 118 -5.72 36.29 6.02
N THR A 119 -6.26 35.11 5.71
CA THR A 119 -5.84 33.82 6.28
C THR A 119 -4.44 33.46 5.80
N HIS A 120 -3.73 32.69 6.60
CA HIS A 120 -2.43 32.15 6.20
C HIS A 120 -2.57 31.19 5.01
N GLU A 121 -1.65 31.26 4.06
CA GLU A 121 -1.55 30.30 2.96
C GLU A 121 -0.67 29.10 3.38
N PHE A 122 -1.13 27.89 3.05
CA PHE A 122 -0.45 26.64 3.42
C PHE A 122 0.00 25.82 2.20
N LEU A 123 -0.13 26.38 0.99
CA LEU A 123 0.36 25.79 -0.24
C LEU A 123 1.67 26.45 -0.63
N PHE A 124 2.70 25.66 -0.89
CA PHE A 124 4.02 26.09 -1.28
C PHE A 124 4.51 25.26 -2.47
N ASP A 125 5.46 25.81 -3.24
CA ASP A 125 6.12 25.13 -4.35
C ASP A 125 7.56 24.70 -3.99
N ASN A 126 8.03 25.01 -2.78
CA ASN A 126 9.36 24.66 -2.29
C ASN A 126 9.42 24.51 -0.76
N VAL A 127 10.41 23.76 -0.26
CA VAL A 127 10.57 23.44 1.16
C VAL A 127 11.00 24.66 1.97
N ALA A 128 11.96 25.45 1.49
CA ALA A 128 12.47 26.62 2.20
C ALA A 128 11.36 27.62 2.56
N GLY A 129 10.44 27.89 1.63
CA GLY A 129 9.29 28.77 1.82
C GLY A 129 8.32 28.25 2.89
N ALA A 130 8.03 26.95 2.87
CA ALA A 130 7.17 26.33 3.88
C ALA A 130 7.80 26.37 5.28
N VAL A 131 9.11 26.12 5.39
CA VAL A 131 9.85 26.20 6.66
C VAL A 131 9.92 27.63 7.18
N ALA A 132 10.16 28.62 6.30
CA ALA A 132 10.14 30.03 6.68
C ALA A 132 8.76 30.44 7.21
N ALA A 133 7.70 30.08 6.48
CA ALA A 133 6.33 30.35 6.90
C ALA A 133 5.99 29.66 8.25
N TYR A 134 6.45 28.44 8.47
CA TYR A 134 6.29 27.76 9.76
C TYR A 134 6.95 28.54 10.90
N ARG A 135 8.23 28.94 10.73
CA ARG A 135 8.97 29.70 11.75
C ARG A 135 8.31 31.03 12.08
N ASP A 136 7.86 31.78 11.06
CA ASP A 136 7.18 33.06 11.23
C ASP A 136 5.83 32.94 11.97
N ARG A 137 5.17 31.78 11.84
CA ARG A 137 3.84 31.53 12.42
C ARG A 137 3.89 30.84 13.77
N LEU A 138 5.02 30.24 14.15
CA LEU A 138 5.18 29.49 15.40
C LEU A 138 4.79 30.30 16.66
N PRO A 139 5.15 31.59 16.81
CA PRO A 139 4.69 32.38 17.96
C PRO A 139 3.16 32.52 18.04
N GLN A 140 2.47 32.62 16.89
CA GLN A 140 1.01 32.69 16.83
C GLN A 140 0.36 31.34 17.15
N VAL A 141 1.01 30.23 16.80
CA VAL A 141 0.59 28.88 17.19
C VAL A 141 0.64 28.74 18.72
N VAL A 142 1.77 29.10 19.34
CA VAL A 142 1.95 29.07 20.80
C VAL A 142 0.89 29.91 21.50
N GLU A 143 0.66 31.15 21.04
CA GLU A 143 -0.36 32.03 21.63
C GLU A 143 -1.77 31.43 21.52
N LEU A 144 -2.12 30.85 20.38
CA LEU A 144 -3.45 30.28 20.17
C LEU A 144 -3.68 29.01 21.00
N VAL A 145 -2.71 28.10 21.05
CA VAL A 145 -2.80 26.88 21.88
C VAL A 145 -2.92 27.26 23.36
N LYS A 146 -2.11 28.21 23.81
CA LYS A 146 -2.21 28.78 25.15
C LYS A 146 -3.61 29.35 25.43
N ALA A 147 -4.18 30.11 24.50
CA ALA A 147 -5.53 30.66 24.65
C ALA A 147 -6.61 29.56 24.69
N ILE A 148 -6.47 28.48 23.91
CA ILE A 148 -7.37 27.33 23.94
C ILE A 148 -7.29 26.62 25.30
N ALA A 149 -6.08 26.34 25.80
CA ALA A 149 -5.89 25.69 27.09
C ALA A 149 -6.48 26.53 28.25
N VAL A 150 -6.23 27.85 28.26
CA VAL A 150 -6.82 28.77 29.24
C VAL A 150 -8.35 28.78 29.13
N ALA A 151 -8.89 28.85 27.91
CA ALA A 151 -10.33 28.81 27.69
C ALA A 151 -10.97 27.51 28.20
N GLU A 152 -10.33 26.38 27.96
CA GLU A 152 -10.79 25.08 28.44
C GLU A 152 -10.81 24.98 29.97
N LEU A 153 -9.80 25.51 30.66
CA LEU A 153 -9.73 25.55 32.12
C LEU A 153 -10.80 26.49 32.69
N GLU A 154 -10.97 27.68 32.12
CA GLU A 154 -11.94 28.67 32.58
C GLU A 154 -13.38 28.18 32.37
N THR A 155 -13.68 27.54 31.24
CA THR A 155 -15.02 27.00 30.94
C THR A 155 -15.42 25.81 31.83
N ARG A 156 -14.45 25.12 32.42
CA ARG A 156 -14.66 24.05 33.40
C ARG A 156 -14.50 24.53 34.85
N ASN A 157 -14.27 25.83 35.06
CA ASN A 157 -13.97 26.43 36.37
C ASN A 157 -12.78 25.75 37.09
N GLY A 158 -11.81 25.24 36.33
CA GLY A 158 -10.63 24.52 36.81
C GLY A 158 -9.36 25.36 36.86
N TYR A 159 -9.41 26.64 36.48
CA TYR A 159 -8.23 27.51 36.49
C TYR A 159 -7.84 27.91 37.92
N ASN A 160 -6.74 27.33 38.44
CA ASN A 160 -6.04 27.80 39.64
C ASN A 160 -4.95 28.83 39.29
N GLU A 161 -5.07 30.06 39.78
CA GLU A 161 -4.10 31.15 39.52
C GLU A 161 -2.71 30.83 40.06
N ALA A 162 -2.60 30.24 41.24
CA ALA A 162 -1.30 29.97 41.88
C ALA A 162 -0.45 28.95 41.09
N ASP A 163 -1.10 27.98 40.45
CA ASP A 163 -0.42 26.90 39.73
C ASP A 163 -0.29 27.22 38.23
N HIS A 164 -1.34 27.78 37.62
CA HIS A 164 -1.39 27.95 36.17
C HIS A 164 -0.78 29.25 35.67
N ASP A 165 -0.79 30.35 36.45
CA ASP A 165 -0.18 31.59 35.98
C ASP A 165 1.34 31.42 35.73
N PRO A 166 2.13 30.82 36.67
CA PRO A 166 3.55 30.56 36.41
C PRO A 166 3.79 29.61 35.22
N PHE A 167 2.94 28.59 35.05
CA PHE A 167 3.01 27.66 33.94
C PHE A 167 2.79 28.37 32.60
N PHE A 168 1.72 29.16 32.50
CA PHE A 168 1.38 29.86 31.27
C PHE A 168 2.31 31.04 30.97
N GLU A 169 2.92 31.67 31.97
CA GLU A 169 3.98 32.67 31.77
C GLU A 169 5.24 32.08 31.11
N ALA A 170 5.59 30.84 31.44
CA ALA A 170 6.72 30.11 30.85
C ALA A 170 6.37 29.34 29.56
N TYR A 171 5.09 29.30 29.16
CA TYR A 171 4.61 28.50 28.03
C TYR A 171 5.16 29.03 26.70
N ASP A 172 5.93 28.18 26.01
CA ASP A 172 6.69 28.50 24.81
C ASP A 172 6.55 27.41 23.72
N GLU A 173 7.36 27.48 22.67
CA GLU A 173 7.39 26.50 21.58
C GLU A 173 7.73 25.07 22.03
N ASN A 174 8.52 24.92 23.10
CA ASN A 174 8.92 23.62 23.63
C ASN A 174 7.79 22.95 24.43
N SER A 175 6.75 23.72 24.75
CA SER A 175 5.58 23.26 25.49
C SER A 175 4.49 22.67 24.59
N LEU A 176 4.65 22.73 23.26
CA LEU A 176 3.69 22.23 22.29
C LEU A 176 3.80 20.71 22.11
N SER A 177 2.66 20.02 22.11
CA SER A 177 2.56 18.59 21.82
C SER A 177 2.22 18.32 20.34
N PRO A 178 2.44 17.09 19.84
CA PRO A 178 1.98 16.70 18.50
C PRO A 178 0.46 16.85 18.29
N ASP A 179 -0.33 16.69 19.34
CA ASP A 179 -1.79 16.86 19.28
C ASP A 179 -2.18 18.34 19.12
N ASP A 180 -1.38 19.27 19.67
CA ASP A 180 -1.60 20.71 19.48
C ASP A 180 -1.39 21.10 18.02
N PHE A 181 -0.35 20.57 17.36
CA PHE A 181 -0.11 20.81 15.93
C PHE A 181 -1.22 20.24 15.04
N ALA A 182 -1.88 19.15 15.45
CA ALA A 182 -2.97 18.54 14.69
C ALA A 182 -4.23 19.42 14.58
N LEU A 183 -4.36 20.46 15.42
CA LEU A 183 -5.42 21.47 15.34
C LEU A 183 -5.25 22.41 14.13
N PHE A 184 -4.03 22.56 13.63
CA PHE A 184 -3.68 23.51 12.58
C PHE A 184 -3.67 22.87 11.19
N PRO A 185 -3.80 23.66 10.11
CA PRO A 185 -3.65 23.13 8.76
C PRO A 185 -2.24 22.61 8.50
N ASP A 186 -2.13 21.50 7.75
CA ASP A 186 -0.83 20.98 7.33
C ASP A 186 -0.25 21.83 6.19
N TYR A 187 1.07 21.96 6.15
CA TYR A 187 1.77 22.64 5.05
C TYR A 187 1.86 21.69 3.86
N LEU A 188 1.32 22.04 2.70
CA LEU A 188 1.47 21.29 1.45
C LEU A 188 2.57 21.92 0.60
N VAL A 189 3.60 21.14 0.27
CA VAL A 189 4.67 21.55 -0.64
C VAL A 189 4.57 20.71 -1.91
N CYS A 190 4.34 21.34 -3.07
CA CYS A 190 4.33 20.66 -4.36
C CYS A 190 5.55 21.06 -5.18
N ILE A 191 6.59 20.21 -5.16
CA ILE A 191 7.85 20.42 -5.87
C ILE A 191 7.69 19.91 -7.31
N PRO A 192 7.79 20.79 -8.32
CA PRO A 192 7.78 20.37 -9.71
C PRO A 192 9.08 19.65 -10.09
N ALA A 193 9.04 18.83 -11.13
CA ALA A 193 10.13 17.91 -11.46
C ALA A 193 11.48 18.61 -11.75
N ASP A 194 11.44 19.80 -12.35
CA ASP A 194 12.61 20.61 -12.71
C ASP A 194 13.28 21.31 -11.51
N ARG A 195 12.64 21.33 -10.34
CA ARG A 195 13.13 22.04 -9.15
C ARG A 195 13.54 21.14 -7.99
N ASN A 196 13.52 19.83 -8.18
CA ASN A 196 13.85 18.89 -7.11
C ASN A 196 15.30 19.05 -6.60
N ASP A 197 16.24 19.34 -7.52
CA ASP A 197 17.64 19.63 -7.19
C ASP A 197 17.94 21.07 -6.81
N ALA A 198 16.93 21.95 -6.85
CA ALA A 198 17.10 23.36 -6.56
C ALA A 198 17.48 23.59 -5.08
N PRO A 199 18.33 24.60 -4.78
CA PRO A 199 18.85 24.83 -3.42
C PRO A 199 17.76 25.07 -2.38
N GLU A 200 16.61 25.64 -2.77
CA GLU A 200 15.45 25.83 -1.90
C GLU A 200 14.82 24.51 -1.39
N ASN A 201 15.15 23.37 -2.01
CA ASN A 201 14.66 22.04 -1.63
C ASN A 201 15.74 21.17 -0.95
N ALA A 202 16.95 21.71 -0.74
CA ALA A 202 18.07 20.96 -0.14
C ALA A 202 17.74 20.42 1.27
N GLY A 203 16.90 21.12 2.03
CA GLY A 203 16.45 20.72 3.38
C GLY A 203 15.26 19.75 3.40
N LEU A 204 14.89 19.12 2.27
CA LEU A 204 13.72 18.25 2.18
C LEU A 204 13.74 17.12 3.23
N MET A 205 14.83 16.35 3.28
CA MET A 205 14.92 15.21 4.20
C MET A 205 14.96 15.64 5.67
N ASP A 206 15.63 16.74 5.97
CA ASP A 206 15.67 17.31 7.33
C ASP A 206 14.26 17.73 7.76
N THR A 207 13.49 18.36 6.86
CA THR A 207 12.10 18.79 7.12
C THR A 207 11.17 17.59 7.28
N LEU A 208 11.34 16.53 6.50
CA LEU A 208 10.57 15.29 6.67
C LEU A 208 10.94 14.54 7.96
N SER A 209 12.16 14.71 8.47
CA SER A 209 12.62 14.06 9.70
C SER A 209 12.35 14.89 10.95
N SER A 210 11.95 16.15 10.82
CA SER A 210 11.74 17.07 11.94
C SER A 210 10.39 16.90 12.64
N GLY A 211 9.53 15.99 12.17
CA GLY A 211 8.19 15.77 12.74
C GLY A 211 7.17 16.87 12.43
N LEU A 212 7.52 17.83 11.56
CA LEU A 212 6.60 18.91 11.17
C LEU A 212 5.39 18.35 10.42
N PRO A 213 4.19 18.97 10.57
CA PRO A 213 2.99 18.58 9.83
C PRO A 213 3.08 19.08 8.38
N VAL A 214 4.07 18.60 7.63
CA VAL A 214 4.32 18.92 6.23
C VAL A 214 3.95 17.74 5.34
N LYS A 215 3.28 18.01 4.23
CA LYS A 215 2.93 17.05 3.19
C LYS A 215 3.71 17.49 1.95
N VAL A 216 4.71 16.71 1.54
CA VAL A 216 5.54 17.04 0.39
C VAL A 216 5.18 16.13 -0.78
N VAL A 217 4.88 16.74 -1.93
CA VAL A 217 4.67 16.06 -3.20
C VAL A 217 5.86 16.38 -4.09
N VAL A 218 6.60 15.37 -4.50
CA VAL A 218 7.70 15.49 -5.45
C VAL A 218 7.27 14.86 -6.76
N GLN A 219 7.23 15.66 -7.82
CA GLN A 219 6.99 15.14 -9.16
C GLN A 219 8.29 14.62 -9.76
N VAL A 220 8.23 13.45 -10.39
CA VAL A 220 9.32 12.85 -11.16
C VAL A 220 8.86 12.72 -12.60
N THR A 221 9.68 13.15 -13.56
CA THR A 221 9.37 13.03 -15.00
C THR A 221 10.39 12.19 -15.75
N ASP A 222 11.57 11.97 -15.19
CA ASP A 222 12.61 11.17 -15.83
C ASP A 222 13.10 10.06 -14.90
N LEU A 223 13.13 8.83 -15.42
CA LEU A 223 13.54 7.60 -14.73
C LEU A 223 14.72 6.92 -15.44
N LEU A 224 15.14 7.47 -16.57
CA LEU A 224 16.19 6.94 -17.43
C LEU A 224 17.42 7.86 -17.43
N GLU A 225 17.52 8.80 -16.48
CA GLU A 225 18.66 9.71 -16.38
C GLU A 225 19.99 8.97 -16.19
N GLU A 226 21.00 9.36 -16.95
CA GLU A 226 22.37 8.87 -16.78
C GLU A 226 23.07 9.55 -15.60
N ALA A 227 23.97 8.83 -14.93
CA ALA A 227 24.78 9.38 -13.86
C ALA A 227 25.65 10.54 -14.35
N SER A 228 25.60 11.68 -13.63
CA SER A 228 26.40 12.89 -13.92
C SER A 228 27.93 12.66 -13.88
N LEU A 229 28.39 11.51 -13.38
CA LEU A 229 29.80 11.11 -13.35
C LEU A 229 30.31 10.54 -14.69
N GLY A 230 29.50 10.57 -15.76
CA GLY A 230 29.98 10.44 -17.15
C GLY A 230 30.37 9.01 -17.58
N THR A 231 29.83 7.98 -16.93
CA THR A 231 30.14 6.57 -17.26
C THR A 231 29.05 5.86 -18.06
N GLY A 232 28.02 6.57 -18.55
CA GLY A 232 26.90 5.97 -19.30
C GLY A 232 26.13 4.91 -18.50
N HIS A 233 26.08 5.07 -17.17
CA HIS A 233 25.31 4.21 -16.27
C HIS A 233 24.02 4.92 -15.89
N PHE A 234 22.88 4.26 -16.09
CA PHE A 234 21.59 4.72 -15.56
C PHE A 234 21.69 4.97 -14.04
N ALA A 235 21.46 6.21 -13.64
CA ALA A 235 21.45 6.63 -12.26
C ALA A 235 20.03 6.52 -11.70
N PHE A 236 19.80 5.54 -10.83
CA PHE A 236 18.64 5.56 -9.94
C PHE A 236 18.90 6.60 -8.84
N GLY A 237 18.71 7.88 -9.19
CA GLY A 237 19.04 9.02 -8.34
C GLY A 237 18.33 8.99 -6.98
N VAL A 238 19.06 9.35 -5.92
CA VAL A 238 18.51 9.43 -4.53
C VAL A 238 17.40 10.47 -4.43
N ARG A 239 17.40 11.47 -5.31
CA ARG A 239 16.37 12.53 -5.34
C ARG A 239 15.22 12.21 -6.29
N SER A 240 15.38 11.28 -7.24
CA SER A 240 14.34 10.87 -8.18
C SER A 240 13.78 9.48 -7.82
N ALA A 241 14.17 8.43 -8.54
CA ALA A 241 13.61 7.09 -8.43
C ALA A 241 13.82 6.41 -7.05
N ARG A 242 14.74 6.90 -6.22
CA ARG A 242 15.03 6.32 -4.89
C ARG A 242 14.58 7.18 -3.71
N LEU A 243 14.00 8.36 -3.95
CA LEU A 243 13.63 9.29 -2.90
C LEU A 243 12.72 8.66 -1.85
N ALA A 244 11.67 7.97 -2.30
CA ALA A 244 10.70 7.34 -1.42
C ALA A 244 11.32 6.20 -0.58
N THR A 245 12.18 5.37 -1.17
CA THR A 245 12.88 4.30 -0.44
C THR A 245 13.84 4.86 0.60
N THR A 246 14.55 5.95 0.28
CA THR A 246 15.44 6.62 1.25
C THR A 246 14.63 7.23 2.39
N ALA A 247 13.53 7.91 2.10
CA ALA A 247 12.64 8.48 3.11
C ALA A 247 12.02 7.41 4.02
N MET A 248 11.58 6.28 3.45
CA MET A 248 11.11 5.11 4.19
C MET A 248 12.16 4.60 5.18
N GLY A 249 13.43 4.57 4.79
CA GLY A 249 14.54 4.14 5.65
C GLY A 249 14.82 5.06 6.84
N LEU A 250 14.48 6.36 6.75
CA LEU A 250 14.58 7.30 7.87
C LEU A 250 13.48 7.06 8.92
N GLY A 251 12.33 6.53 8.50
CA GLY A 251 11.18 6.27 9.36
C GLY A 251 10.46 7.54 9.83
N GLY A 252 9.41 7.37 10.64
CA GLY A 252 8.70 8.49 11.28
C GLY A 252 7.79 9.34 10.37
N MET A 253 7.63 8.95 9.11
CA MET A 253 6.79 9.66 8.14
C MET A 253 5.93 8.70 7.32
N PHE A 254 4.85 9.20 6.75
CA PHE A 254 4.10 8.49 5.71
C PHE A 254 4.83 8.64 4.37
N VAL A 255 5.00 7.57 3.61
CA VAL A 255 5.61 7.59 2.29
C VAL A 255 4.72 6.86 1.29
N LEU A 256 4.44 7.49 0.16
CA LEU A 256 3.77 6.87 -0.97
C LEU A 256 4.57 7.14 -2.24
N GLN A 257 4.86 6.07 -2.97
CA GLN A 257 5.36 6.15 -4.33
C GLN A 257 4.28 5.63 -5.29
N ALA A 258 4.00 6.37 -6.35
CA ALA A 258 3.01 5.96 -7.36
C ALA A 258 3.21 6.66 -8.70
N ALA A 259 2.81 6.00 -9.79
CA ALA A 259 2.65 6.66 -11.08
C ALA A 259 1.36 7.48 -11.13
N ALA A 260 1.34 8.56 -11.91
CA ALA A 260 0.15 9.39 -12.09
C ALA A 260 -1.06 8.60 -12.60
N SER A 261 -0.82 7.54 -13.37
CA SER A 261 -1.84 6.62 -13.89
C SER A 261 -2.57 5.82 -12.81
N SER A 262 -1.97 5.64 -11.62
CA SER A 262 -2.55 4.86 -10.51
C SER A 262 -3.09 5.71 -9.34
N LEU A 263 -2.92 7.04 -9.36
CA LEU A 263 -3.36 7.94 -8.29
C LEU A 263 -4.82 7.76 -7.89
N TYR A 264 -5.73 7.66 -8.87
CA TYR A 264 -7.15 7.47 -8.58
C TYR A 264 -7.45 6.11 -7.93
N ARG A 265 -6.76 5.04 -8.35
CA ARG A 265 -6.85 3.72 -7.73
C ARG A 265 -6.35 3.78 -6.28
N MET A 266 -5.30 4.56 -6.03
CA MET A 266 -4.68 4.76 -4.72
C MET A 266 -5.28 5.91 -3.90
N ARG A 267 -6.43 6.48 -4.30
CA ARG A 267 -7.03 7.68 -3.67
C ARG A 267 -7.20 7.57 -2.15
N HIS A 268 -7.58 6.39 -1.64
CA HIS A 268 -7.75 6.17 -0.20
C HIS A 268 -6.41 6.16 0.55
N ARG A 269 -5.33 5.68 -0.09
CA ARG A 269 -3.97 5.75 0.48
C ARG A 269 -3.44 7.18 0.44
N VAL A 270 -3.75 7.94 -0.61
CA VAL A 270 -3.44 9.38 -0.71
C VAL A 270 -4.16 10.15 0.40
N GLU A 271 -5.45 9.92 0.58
CA GLU A 271 -6.25 10.55 1.64
C GLU A 271 -5.70 10.21 3.04
N ALA A 272 -5.35 8.94 3.28
CA ALA A 272 -4.72 8.51 4.53
C ALA A 272 -3.40 9.25 4.80
N GLY A 273 -2.52 9.36 3.79
CA GLY A 273 -1.26 10.10 3.91
C GLY A 273 -1.46 11.61 4.12
N MET A 274 -2.48 12.20 3.49
CA MET A 274 -2.83 13.61 3.70
C MET A 274 -3.38 13.85 5.11
N GLY A 275 -4.09 12.87 5.67
CA GLY A 275 -4.62 12.88 7.04
C GLY A 275 -3.62 12.46 8.12
N ALA A 276 -2.44 11.95 7.74
CA ALA A 276 -1.42 11.54 8.69
C ALA A 276 -0.99 12.72 9.58
N ARG A 277 -0.81 12.47 10.88
CA ARG A 277 -0.47 13.52 11.87
C ARG A 277 0.91 14.13 11.60
N GLY A 278 1.86 13.29 11.23
CA GLY A 278 3.25 13.68 10.98
C GLY A 278 3.53 14.07 9.54
N PRO A 279 4.82 14.15 9.18
CA PRO A 279 5.25 14.42 7.82
C PRO A 279 4.80 13.31 6.85
N ALA A 280 4.54 13.69 5.61
CA ALA A 280 4.25 12.76 4.54
C ALA A 280 5.02 13.12 3.26
N LEU A 281 5.54 12.11 2.58
CA LEU A 281 6.17 12.23 1.27
C LEU A 281 5.35 11.47 0.21
N PHE A 282 5.06 12.14 -0.89
CA PHE A 282 4.45 11.56 -2.07
C PHE A 282 5.39 11.72 -3.26
N SER A 283 6.03 10.65 -3.69
CA SER A 283 6.89 10.62 -4.88
C SER A 283 6.05 10.15 -6.07
N ILE A 284 5.70 11.07 -6.97
CA ILE A 284 4.75 10.81 -8.06
C ILE A 284 5.43 10.90 -9.42
N PHE A 285 5.44 9.81 -10.17
CA PHE A 285 5.90 9.83 -11.55
C PHE A 285 4.80 10.37 -12.48
N ALA A 286 5.00 11.57 -13.02
CA ALA A 286 4.04 12.31 -13.85
C ALA A 286 3.95 11.79 -15.30
N GLY A 287 4.83 10.87 -15.69
CA GLY A 287 5.03 10.45 -17.08
C GLY A 287 6.26 11.12 -17.70
N ALA A 288 6.79 10.48 -18.75
CA ALA A 288 7.98 10.92 -19.45
C ALA A 288 7.81 12.33 -20.05
N PRO A 289 8.89 13.12 -20.21
CA PRO A 289 8.84 14.40 -20.90
C PRO A 289 8.48 14.21 -22.38
N GLU A 290 7.96 15.26 -23.05
CA GLU A 290 7.61 15.20 -24.48
C GLU A 290 8.81 14.81 -25.36
N ALA A 291 10.03 15.17 -24.96
CA ALA A 291 11.25 14.78 -25.66
C ALA A 291 11.53 13.26 -25.67
N ALA A 292 10.83 12.47 -24.85
CA ALA A 292 10.96 11.02 -24.81
C ALA A 292 10.25 10.32 -25.98
N GLY A 293 9.20 10.94 -26.57
CA GLY A 293 8.47 10.36 -27.70
C GLY A 293 6.97 10.68 -27.67
N ASP A 294 6.22 10.03 -28.56
CA ASP A 294 4.83 10.37 -28.86
C ASP A 294 3.79 9.69 -27.96
N LEU A 295 4.23 8.81 -27.05
CA LEU A 295 3.31 8.10 -26.16
C LEU A 295 2.64 9.06 -25.17
N PRO A 296 1.29 9.02 -25.03
CA PRO A 296 0.60 9.78 -24.01
C PRO A 296 1.18 9.57 -22.61
N ARG A 297 1.27 10.65 -21.83
CA ARG A 297 1.85 10.62 -20.47
C ARG A 297 1.22 9.55 -19.57
N TYR A 298 -0.08 9.31 -19.71
CA TYR A 298 -0.77 8.22 -19.01
C TYR A 298 -0.14 6.84 -19.28
N LEU A 299 0.16 6.55 -20.56
CA LEU A 299 0.74 5.26 -20.96
C LEU A 299 2.18 5.14 -20.48
N THR A 300 2.99 6.20 -20.59
CA THR A 300 4.36 6.19 -20.04
C THR A 300 4.36 6.01 -18.51
N ALA A 301 3.42 6.64 -17.80
CA ALA A 301 3.25 6.48 -16.36
C ALA A 301 2.81 5.06 -15.98
N ALA A 302 1.88 4.46 -16.72
CA ALA A 302 1.49 3.07 -16.52
C ALA A 302 2.65 2.10 -16.81
N ALA A 303 3.36 2.30 -17.92
CA ALA A 303 4.51 1.49 -18.31
C ALA A 303 5.62 1.53 -17.25
N ALA A 304 5.90 2.69 -16.64
CA ALA A 304 6.89 2.80 -15.56
C ALA A 304 6.55 1.95 -14.33
N MET A 305 5.26 1.81 -14.00
CA MET A 305 4.82 0.98 -12.87
C MET A 305 4.92 -0.51 -13.22
N GLU A 306 4.44 -0.91 -14.40
CA GLU A 306 4.47 -2.31 -14.85
C GLU A 306 5.91 -2.81 -15.06
N SER A 307 6.80 -1.98 -15.58
CA SER A 307 8.22 -2.31 -15.80
C SER A 307 9.08 -2.30 -14.53
N ARG A 308 8.46 -2.10 -13.35
CA ARG A 308 9.15 -1.91 -12.07
C ARG A 308 10.13 -0.72 -12.04
N ALA A 309 10.14 0.16 -13.04
CA ALA A 309 10.94 1.39 -13.03
C ALA A 309 10.51 2.32 -11.88
N PHE A 310 9.20 2.36 -11.61
CA PHE A 310 8.60 3.17 -10.56
C PHE A 310 7.41 2.43 -9.92
N PRO A 311 7.67 1.35 -9.15
CA PRO A 311 6.63 0.54 -8.56
C PRO A 311 5.87 1.34 -7.50
N ALA A 312 4.60 1.00 -7.32
CA ALA A 312 3.74 1.64 -6.33
C ALA A 312 3.95 1.02 -4.95
N PHE A 313 4.16 1.82 -3.91
CA PHE A 313 4.18 1.30 -2.55
C PHE A 313 3.72 2.34 -1.54
N VAL A 314 3.32 1.87 -0.37
CA VAL A 314 2.95 2.70 0.78
C VAL A 314 3.74 2.24 2.00
N TYR A 315 4.29 3.19 2.73
CA TYR A 315 4.84 3.02 4.06
C TYR A 315 4.16 4.01 5.01
N ASP A 316 3.43 3.51 5.99
CA ASP A 316 2.84 4.31 7.05
C ASP A 316 3.58 4.04 8.37
N ALA A 317 4.46 4.95 8.78
CA ALA A 317 5.19 4.82 10.04
C ALA A 317 4.28 4.66 11.27
N ALA A 318 3.04 5.15 11.21
CA ALA A 318 2.04 5.04 12.27
C ALA A 318 1.07 3.87 12.09
N GLY A 319 1.18 3.11 10.99
CA GLY A 319 0.22 2.10 10.55
C GLY A 319 0.16 0.80 11.37
N GLY A 320 0.83 0.73 12.52
CA GLY A 320 0.84 -0.43 13.41
C GLY A 320 2.16 -0.63 14.14
N GLU A 321 2.32 -1.77 14.80
CA GLU A 321 3.49 -2.06 15.65
C GLU A 321 4.68 -2.65 14.88
N ASN A 322 4.43 -3.30 13.74
CA ASN A 322 5.43 -4.06 13.01
C ASN A 322 5.53 -3.64 11.54
N TRP A 323 6.57 -4.11 10.86
CA TRP A 323 6.81 -3.74 9.46
C TRP A 323 5.68 -4.19 8.51
N ALA A 324 5.14 -5.40 8.71
CA ALA A 324 4.09 -5.97 7.86
C ALA A 324 2.79 -5.14 7.85
N THR A 325 2.49 -4.43 8.94
CA THR A 325 1.33 -3.52 9.01
C THR A 325 1.62 -2.13 8.44
N ARG A 326 2.90 -1.73 8.40
CA ARG A 326 3.34 -0.41 7.96
C ARG A 326 3.62 -0.34 6.46
N PHE A 327 4.06 -1.42 5.82
CA PHE A 327 4.48 -1.43 4.41
C PHE A 327 3.56 -2.27 3.51
N SER A 328 3.28 -1.80 2.29
CA SER A 328 2.40 -2.49 1.34
C SER A 328 2.80 -2.30 -0.13
N LEU A 329 2.75 -3.41 -0.89
CA LEU A 329 2.95 -3.49 -2.34
C LEU A 329 1.69 -3.85 -3.15
N GLU A 330 0.52 -3.85 -2.50
CA GLU A 330 -0.76 -4.35 -3.04
C GLU A 330 -1.18 -3.73 -4.40
N HIS A 331 -0.67 -2.54 -4.72
CA HIS A 331 -1.09 -1.76 -5.89
C HIS A 331 -0.25 -2.04 -7.15
N ASN A 332 0.61 -3.07 -7.12
CA ASN A 332 1.36 -3.53 -8.27
C ASN A 332 0.73 -4.80 -8.85
N ARG A 333 0.76 -4.95 -10.17
CA ARG A 333 0.39 -6.20 -10.82
C ARG A 333 1.43 -7.28 -10.52
N ASN A 334 0.96 -8.50 -10.25
CA ASN A 334 1.76 -9.69 -9.94
C ASN A 334 2.92 -9.37 -8.99
N PRO A 335 2.67 -8.94 -7.74
CA PRO A 335 3.71 -8.43 -6.85
C PRO A 335 4.71 -9.51 -6.40
N GLU A 336 4.42 -10.79 -6.60
CA GLU A 336 5.30 -11.91 -6.23
C GLU A 336 6.28 -12.30 -7.34
N THR A 337 6.08 -11.84 -8.58
CA THR A 337 6.95 -12.14 -9.72
C THR A 337 7.82 -10.94 -10.09
N ASP A 338 8.96 -11.20 -10.74
CA ASP A 338 9.88 -10.17 -11.21
C ASP A 338 9.18 -9.17 -12.13
N TRP A 339 8.40 -9.69 -13.08
CA TRP A 339 7.74 -8.93 -14.12
C TRP A 339 6.24 -9.30 -14.20
N PRO A 340 5.36 -8.36 -14.56
CA PRO A 340 4.02 -8.69 -15.02
C PRO A 340 4.11 -9.38 -16.39
N VAL A 341 3.21 -10.35 -16.61
CA VAL A 341 3.16 -11.17 -17.82
C VAL A 341 1.77 -11.03 -18.45
N GLU A 342 1.73 -10.71 -19.74
CA GLU A 342 0.50 -10.65 -20.53
C GLU A 342 0.46 -11.72 -21.62
N PRO A 343 -0.73 -12.23 -21.97
CA PRO A 343 -0.92 -12.94 -23.21
C PRO A 343 -0.77 -11.97 -24.40
N PHE A 344 0.06 -12.36 -25.35
CA PHE A 344 0.25 -11.69 -26.63
C PHE A 344 -0.17 -12.62 -27.76
N GLU A 345 -1.03 -12.13 -28.65
CA GLU A 345 -1.54 -12.88 -29.79
C GLU A 345 -1.25 -12.10 -31.08
N TYR A 346 -0.70 -12.80 -32.08
CA TYR A 346 -0.47 -12.25 -33.41
C TYR A 346 -0.71 -13.31 -34.48
N ALA A 347 -0.90 -12.87 -35.72
CA ALA A 347 -0.95 -13.75 -36.87
C ALA A 347 0.45 -13.87 -37.50
N ASP A 348 0.92 -15.08 -37.76
CA ASP A 348 2.17 -15.29 -38.46
C ASP A 348 2.02 -15.12 -40.00
N GLU A 349 3.10 -15.36 -40.75
CA GLU A 349 3.10 -15.27 -42.22
C GLU A 349 2.14 -16.28 -42.89
N GLY A 350 1.80 -17.37 -42.20
CA GLY A 350 0.83 -18.37 -42.63
C GLY A 350 -0.60 -18.05 -42.19
N LEU A 351 -0.85 -16.85 -41.65
CA LEU A 351 -2.12 -16.43 -41.05
C LEU A 351 -2.57 -17.34 -39.90
N GLN A 352 -1.64 -18.05 -39.27
CA GLN A 352 -1.92 -18.85 -38.09
C GLN A 352 -1.86 -17.97 -36.85
N ARG A 353 -2.81 -18.19 -35.93
CA ARG A 353 -2.80 -17.51 -34.64
C ARG A 353 -1.67 -18.09 -33.79
N VAL A 354 -0.72 -17.25 -33.43
CA VAL A 354 0.33 -17.55 -32.46
C VAL A 354 -0.03 -16.84 -31.16
N ARG A 355 -0.01 -17.59 -30.06
CA ARG A 355 -0.18 -17.06 -28.70
C ARG A 355 1.08 -17.31 -27.91
N SER A 356 1.58 -16.28 -27.23
CA SER A 356 2.74 -16.34 -26.37
C SER A 356 2.53 -15.49 -25.13
N GLU A 357 3.22 -15.82 -24.04
CA GLU A 357 3.28 -14.97 -22.86
C GLU A 357 4.49 -14.05 -22.95
N ILE A 358 4.29 -12.75 -22.70
CA ILE A 358 5.35 -11.74 -22.73
C ILE A 358 5.43 -11.04 -21.39
N ALA A 359 6.64 -10.97 -20.84
CA ALA A 359 6.95 -10.18 -19.66
C ALA A 359 7.26 -8.73 -20.06
N PHE A 360 6.75 -7.76 -19.31
CA PHE A 360 7.07 -6.35 -19.52
C PHE A 360 8.17 -5.90 -18.55
N THR A 361 9.37 -5.65 -19.06
CA THR A 361 10.59 -5.37 -18.29
C THR A 361 10.97 -3.88 -18.32
N TYR A 362 11.98 -3.50 -17.53
CA TYR A 362 12.57 -2.16 -17.58
C TYR A 362 13.13 -1.81 -18.98
N ALA A 363 13.65 -2.79 -19.72
CA ALA A 363 14.13 -2.58 -21.08
C ALA A 363 12.98 -2.26 -22.05
N ASP A 364 11.80 -2.85 -21.86
CA ASP A 364 10.59 -2.53 -22.65
C ASP A 364 10.14 -1.09 -22.39
N PHE A 365 10.19 -0.65 -21.13
CA PHE A 365 9.92 0.76 -20.79
C PHE A 365 10.95 1.71 -21.40
N ALA A 366 12.23 1.35 -21.40
CA ALA A 366 13.27 2.18 -22.03
C ALA A 366 13.16 2.22 -23.56
N LEU A 367 12.69 1.15 -24.20
CA LEU A 367 12.42 1.11 -25.65
C LEU A 367 11.34 2.13 -26.06
N CYS A 368 10.41 2.45 -25.15
CA CYS A 368 9.40 3.48 -25.37
C CYS A 368 9.94 4.93 -25.35
N ASP A 369 11.21 5.14 -25.01
CA ASP A 369 11.86 6.45 -24.97
C ASP A 369 12.92 6.58 -26.07
N GLN A 370 12.65 7.44 -27.04
CA GLN A 370 13.50 7.67 -28.22
C GLN A 370 14.92 8.11 -27.87
N ARG A 371 15.13 8.72 -26.70
CA ARG A 371 16.47 9.13 -26.23
C ARG A 371 17.39 7.94 -25.98
N ASN A 372 16.81 6.75 -25.76
CA ASN A 372 17.53 5.51 -25.49
C ASN A 372 17.69 4.62 -26.73
N ALA A 373 17.32 5.12 -27.92
CA ALA A 373 17.35 4.34 -29.15
C ALA A 373 18.73 3.72 -29.47
N GLU A 374 19.83 4.31 -28.99
CA GLU A 374 21.19 3.77 -29.20
C GLU A 374 21.43 2.41 -28.54
N HIS A 375 20.64 2.03 -27.54
CA HIS A 375 20.73 0.73 -26.86
C HIS A 375 20.02 -0.40 -27.60
N PHE A 376 19.34 -0.10 -28.71
CA PHE A 376 18.44 -1.01 -29.39
C PHE A 376 18.78 -1.15 -30.87
N ALA A 377 18.69 -2.38 -31.39
CA ALA A 377 18.80 -2.62 -32.82
C ALA A 377 17.76 -3.64 -33.31
N VAL A 378 17.04 -3.29 -34.37
CA VAL A 378 16.03 -4.15 -34.99
C VAL A 378 16.72 -5.28 -35.76
N VAL A 379 16.26 -6.51 -35.56
CA VAL A 379 16.77 -7.71 -36.24
C VAL A 379 15.69 -8.30 -37.14
N GLY A 380 15.98 -8.29 -38.44
CA GLY A 380 15.14 -8.91 -39.46
C GLY A 380 14.94 -10.40 -39.21
N ARG A 381 13.77 -10.91 -39.63
CA ARG A 381 13.34 -12.29 -39.36
C ARG A 381 14.30 -13.36 -39.92
N ASP A 382 15.00 -13.05 -41.01
CA ASP A 382 16.03 -13.88 -41.64
C ASP A 382 17.25 -14.15 -40.73
N ARG A 383 17.46 -13.29 -39.73
CA ARG A 383 18.60 -13.37 -38.80
C ARG A 383 18.23 -13.88 -37.42
N TRP A 384 17.00 -14.37 -37.23
CA TRP A 384 16.58 -14.91 -35.94
C TRP A 384 17.32 -16.22 -35.66
N THR A 385 18.01 -16.28 -34.53
CA THR A 385 18.74 -17.47 -34.09
C THR A 385 18.16 -18.03 -32.80
N ALA A 386 18.48 -19.28 -32.49
CA ALA A 386 18.14 -19.91 -31.21
C ALA A 386 18.94 -19.35 -30.01
N SER A 387 20.05 -18.63 -30.27
CA SER A 387 20.82 -17.95 -29.22
C SER A 387 20.16 -16.66 -28.73
N MET A 388 19.15 -16.15 -29.45
CA MET A 388 18.35 -15.01 -29.04
C MET A 388 17.28 -15.46 -28.06
N VAL A 389 17.28 -14.88 -26.86
CA VAL A 389 16.33 -15.20 -25.78
C VAL A 389 15.62 -13.91 -25.31
N PRO A 390 14.33 -13.99 -24.91
CA PRO A 390 13.63 -12.83 -24.36
C PRO A 390 14.40 -12.19 -23.19
N ALA A 391 14.36 -10.87 -23.07
CA ALA A 391 15.10 -10.14 -22.03
C ALA A 391 14.80 -10.67 -20.61
N ALA A 392 13.54 -10.98 -20.29
CA ALA A 392 13.17 -11.58 -19.01
C ALA A 392 13.85 -12.94 -18.75
N GLN A 393 13.91 -13.80 -19.77
CA GLN A 393 14.61 -15.09 -19.67
C GLN A 393 16.12 -14.88 -19.51
N TRP A 394 16.69 -13.94 -20.26
CA TRP A 394 18.11 -13.59 -20.14
C TRP A 394 18.50 -13.18 -18.71
N LEU A 395 17.62 -12.42 -18.03
CA LEU A 395 17.84 -11.95 -16.65
C LEU A 395 17.84 -13.08 -15.62
N ALA A 396 17.04 -14.12 -15.85
CA ALA A 396 16.94 -15.30 -15.01
C ALA A 396 18.15 -16.26 -15.16
N LEU A 397 18.91 -16.16 -16.25
CA LEU A 397 20.08 -17.00 -16.47
C LEU A 397 21.26 -16.61 -15.55
N PRO A 398 22.09 -17.58 -15.12
CA PRO A 398 23.39 -17.32 -14.54
C PRO A 398 24.28 -16.50 -15.48
N GLU A 399 25.15 -15.65 -14.93
CA GLU A 399 25.95 -14.68 -15.70
C GLU A 399 26.79 -15.34 -16.83
N ARG A 400 27.32 -16.54 -16.60
CA ARG A 400 28.09 -17.29 -17.60
C ARG A 400 27.25 -17.73 -18.79
N GLU A 401 26.04 -18.23 -18.54
CA GLU A 401 25.12 -18.68 -19.60
C GLU A 401 24.51 -17.49 -20.34
N ALA A 402 24.20 -16.42 -19.60
CA ALA A 402 23.69 -15.17 -20.15
C ALA A 402 24.68 -14.53 -21.14
N ALA A 403 26.00 -14.64 -20.89
CA ALA A 403 27.05 -14.14 -21.78
C ALA A 403 27.10 -14.85 -23.16
N GLU A 404 26.55 -16.06 -23.27
CA GLU A 404 26.47 -16.84 -24.52
C GLU A 404 25.13 -16.66 -25.26
N ARG A 405 24.28 -15.73 -24.79
CA ARG A 405 22.94 -15.47 -25.31
C ARG A 405 22.79 -14.00 -25.67
N VAL A 406 21.90 -13.73 -26.63
CA VAL A 406 21.58 -12.37 -27.07
C VAL A 406 20.18 -12.01 -26.57
N PRO A 407 20.04 -11.03 -25.66
CA PRO A 407 18.74 -10.59 -25.17
C PRO A 407 17.98 -9.83 -26.25
N TYR A 408 16.68 -10.09 -26.38
CA TYR A 408 15.80 -9.34 -27.26
C TYR A 408 14.47 -8.97 -26.61
N LEU A 409 13.84 -7.92 -27.16
CA LEU A 409 12.47 -7.51 -26.94
C LEU A 409 11.65 -7.70 -28.21
N LEU A 410 10.33 -7.77 -28.07
CA LEU A 410 9.42 -7.78 -29.20
C LEU A 410 8.87 -6.37 -29.42
N ALA A 411 8.93 -5.89 -30.66
CA ALA A 411 8.39 -4.59 -31.04
C ALA A 411 7.62 -4.71 -32.36
N VAL A 412 6.62 -3.84 -32.53
CA VAL A 412 5.81 -3.77 -33.75
C VAL A 412 6.09 -2.44 -34.43
N ASP A 413 6.28 -2.45 -35.74
CA ASP A 413 6.47 -1.23 -36.54
C ASP A 413 5.14 -0.58 -36.97
N ASP A 414 5.23 0.50 -37.75
CA ASP A 414 4.08 1.24 -38.27
C ASP A 414 3.22 0.46 -39.29
N LYS A 415 3.67 -0.73 -39.71
CA LYS A 415 3.01 -1.61 -40.67
C LYS A 415 2.47 -2.88 -40.01
N ASP A 416 2.36 -2.89 -38.69
CA ASP A 416 1.93 -4.03 -37.88
C ASP A 416 2.84 -5.27 -38.03
N VAL A 417 4.13 -5.07 -38.37
CA VAL A 417 5.10 -6.17 -38.49
C VAL A 417 5.85 -6.36 -37.17
N LEU A 418 5.87 -7.61 -36.69
CA LEU A 418 6.57 -8.01 -35.48
C LEU A 418 8.08 -8.19 -35.73
N HIS A 419 8.90 -7.54 -34.92
CA HIS A 419 10.36 -7.61 -34.96
C HIS A 419 10.95 -8.05 -33.62
N ARG A 420 12.15 -8.66 -33.68
CA ARG A 420 13.03 -8.80 -32.51
C ARG A 420 13.95 -7.60 -32.45
N VAL A 421 14.02 -6.95 -31.30
CA VAL A 421 14.91 -5.82 -31.03
C VAL A 421 15.95 -6.28 -30.03
N ILE A 422 17.22 -6.38 -30.45
CA ILE A 422 18.30 -6.75 -29.54
C ILE A 422 18.65 -5.58 -28.65
N VAL A 423 19.04 -5.89 -27.41
CA VAL A 423 19.34 -4.91 -26.37
C VAL A 423 20.82 -4.98 -26.03
N ASP A 424 21.46 -3.81 -25.91
CA ASP A 424 22.86 -3.76 -25.50
C ASP A 424 23.07 -4.20 -24.04
N MET A 425 24.33 -4.47 -23.69
CA MET A 425 24.66 -4.93 -22.34
C MET A 425 24.39 -3.85 -21.27
N ARG A 426 24.53 -2.55 -21.60
CA ARG A 426 24.38 -1.46 -20.62
C ARG A 426 22.93 -1.37 -20.14
N MET A 427 21.98 -1.41 -21.08
CA MET A 427 20.56 -1.42 -20.79
C MET A 427 20.14 -2.70 -20.05
N MET A 428 20.71 -3.85 -20.39
CA MET A 428 20.44 -5.09 -19.67
C MET A 428 20.95 -5.09 -18.22
N GLN A 429 22.11 -4.47 -17.96
CA GLN A 429 22.60 -4.28 -16.60
C GLN A 429 21.73 -3.29 -15.80
N ALA A 430 21.21 -2.24 -16.44
CA ALA A 430 20.25 -1.34 -15.83
C ALA A 430 18.95 -2.06 -15.47
N THR A 431 18.45 -2.90 -16.37
CA THR A 431 17.27 -3.75 -16.15
C THR A 431 17.47 -4.71 -14.99
N ARG A 432 18.64 -5.36 -14.89
CA ARG A 432 19.00 -6.20 -13.73
C ARG A 432 19.03 -5.41 -12.42
N ARG A 433 19.57 -4.19 -12.43
CA ARG A 433 19.56 -3.31 -11.24
C ARG A 433 18.14 -2.90 -10.84
N CYS A 434 17.26 -2.63 -11.79
CA CYS A 434 15.84 -2.36 -11.55
C CYS A 434 15.16 -3.57 -10.87
N MET A 435 15.39 -4.77 -11.41
CA MET A 435 14.89 -6.02 -10.83
C MET A 435 15.39 -6.24 -9.39
N LEU A 436 16.67 -6.00 -9.11
CA LEU A 436 17.22 -6.10 -7.75
C LEU A 436 16.63 -5.07 -6.78
N LEU A 437 16.22 -3.89 -7.26
CA LEU A 437 15.51 -2.91 -6.43
C LEU A 437 14.09 -3.39 -6.11
N TRP A 438 13.43 -4.02 -7.08
CA TRP A 438 12.14 -4.65 -6.89
C TRP A 438 12.20 -5.79 -5.86
N HIS A 439 13.19 -6.67 -5.94
CA HIS A 439 13.41 -7.74 -4.95
C HIS A 439 13.56 -7.20 -3.52
N ARG A 440 14.27 -6.08 -3.33
CA ARG A 440 14.37 -5.45 -2.01
C ARG A 440 13.03 -4.95 -1.50
N LEU A 441 12.20 -4.39 -2.38
CA LEU A 441 10.85 -3.98 -2.00
C LEU A 441 9.98 -5.19 -1.67
N GLN A 442 10.10 -6.29 -2.42
CA GLN A 442 9.43 -7.55 -2.13
C GLN A 442 9.81 -8.08 -0.74
N GLU A 443 11.11 -8.13 -0.41
CA GLU A 443 11.57 -8.52 0.92
C GLU A 443 10.99 -7.60 2.01
N HIS A 444 10.94 -6.27 1.78
CA HIS A 444 10.23 -5.36 2.68
C HIS A 444 8.72 -5.65 2.76
N GLY A 445 8.11 -6.17 1.71
CA GLY A 445 6.72 -6.62 1.69
C GLY A 445 6.48 -7.97 2.36
N GLY A 446 7.52 -8.64 2.85
CA GLY A 446 7.44 -10.03 3.33
C GLY A 446 7.28 -11.06 2.20
N ILE A 447 7.51 -10.65 0.95
CA ILE A 447 7.50 -11.50 -0.24
C ILE A 447 8.94 -11.97 -0.47
N HIS A 448 9.15 -13.30 -0.60
CA HIS A 448 10.49 -13.90 -0.73
C HIS A 448 11.47 -13.45 0.37
N ASP A 449 10.98 -13.34 1.61
CA ASP A 449 11.79 -12.90 2.75
C ASP A 449 12.91 -13.92 3.04
N SER A 450 14.15 -13.50 2.79
CA SER A 450 15.33 -14.34 2.89
C SER A 450 15.64 -14.82 4.32
N HIS A 451 15.15 -14.13 5.35
CA HIS A 451 15.26 -14.56 6.75
C HIS A 451 14.19 -15.62 7.07
N ALA A 452 12.95 -15.40 6.64
CA ALA A 452 11.85 -16.34 6.81
C ALA A 452 12.13 -17.66 6.08
N GLU A 453 12.59 -17.60 4.83
CA GLU A 453 12.95 -18.79 4.06
C GLU A 453 14.08 -19.60 4.70
N ARG A 454 15.12 -18.93 5.21
CA ARG A 454 16.21 -19.61 5.94
C ARG A 454 15.72 -20.26 7.23
N LEU A 455 14.82 -19.61 7.96
CA LEU A 455 14.22 -20.18 9.16
C LEU A 455 13.39 -21.42 8.81
N LEU A 456 12.51 -21.31 7.80
CA LEU A 456 11.71 -22.42 7.31
C LEU A 456 12.58 -23.58 6.82
N ALA A 457 13.66 -23.31 6.09
CA ALA A 457 14.59 -24.34 5.62
C ALA A 457 15.28 -25.07 6.79
N ARG A 458 15.69 -24.33 7.84
CA ARG A 458 16.28 -24.93 9.05
C ARG A 458 15.28 -25.80 9.81
N GLU A 459 14.05 -25.30 10.01
CA GLU A 459 13.00 -26.05 10.68
C GLU A 459 12.61 -27.31 9.90
N LYS A 460 12.48 -27.21 8.57
CA LYS A 460 12.26 -28.36 7.69
C LYS A 460 13.38 -29.39 7.83
N ALA A 461 14.64 -28.97 7.75
CA ALA A 461 15.78 -29.88 7.90
C ALA A 461 15.84 -30.54 9.29
N ALA A 462 15.52 -29.80 10.36
CA ALA A 462 15.47 -30.34 11.71
C ALA A 462 14.33 -31.36 11.87
N TRP A 463 13.15 -31.05 11.32
CA TRP A 463 12.01 -31.96 11.31
C TRP A 463 12.29 -33.24 10.51
N GLU A 464 12.89 -33.12 9.33
CA GLU A 464 13.31 -34.25 8.49
C GLU A 464 14.34 -35.12 9.22
N ALA A 465 15.33 -34.52 9.89
CA ALA A 465 16.30 -35.24 10.70
C ALA A 465 15.66 -35.98 11.88
N GLN A 466 14.71 -35.36 12.57
CA GLN A 466 13.97 -35.99 13.66
C GLN A 466 13.12 -37.16 13.16
N LYS A 467 12.41 -36.98 12.04
CA LYS A 467 11.61 -38.03 11.44
C LYS A 467 12.46 -39.20 10.95
N ASN A 468 13.61 -38.92 10.35
CA ASN A 468 14.57 -39.95 9.95
C ASN A 468 15.11 -40.70 11.18
N ALA A 469 15.45 -40.00 12.27
CA ALA A 469 15.89 -40.64 13.50
C ALA A 469 14.79 -41.50 14.15
N GLU A 470 13.53 -41.06 14.12
CA GLU A 470 12.36 -41.82 14.59
C GLU A 470 12.14 -43.08 13.74
N ILE A 471 12.21 -42.97 12.41
CA ILE A 471 12.13 -44.10 11.48
C ILE A 471 13.28 -45.09 11.72
N GLU A 472 14.51 -44.59 11.92
CA GLU A 472 15.65 -45.45 12.26
C GLU A 472 15.49 -46.14 13.62
N ALA A 473 14.95 -45.45 14.62
CA ALA A 473 14.68 -46.04 15.93
C ALA A 473 13.61 -47.14 15.84
N LEU A 474 12.54 -46.91 15.07
CA LEU A 474 11.50 -47.92 14.79
C LEU A 474 12.06 -49.10 13.98
N ARG A 475 12.96 -48.86 13.01
CA ARG A 475 13.65 -49.94 12.29
C ARG A 475 14.55 -50.76 13.23
N LYS A 476 15.29 -50.10 14.13
CA LYS A 476 16.13 -50.77 15.13
C LYS A 476 15.31 -51.57 16.14
N SER A 477 14.16 -51.07 16.58
CA SER A 477 13.26 -51.80 17.49
C SER A 477 12.56 -52.98 16.81
N ALA A 478 12.18 -52.84 15.53
CA ALA A 478 11.68 -53.96 14.73
C ALA A 478 12.74 -55.04 14.51
N ALA A 479 14.02 -54.65 14.34
CA ALA A 479 15.13 -55.58 14.21
C ALA A 479 15.48 -56.33 15.52
N THR A 480 15.30 -55.71 16.69
CA THR A 480 15.52 -56.36 18.00
C THR A 480 14.34 -57.19 18.50
N ALA A 481 13.14 -57.00 17.95
CA ALA A 481 11.95 -57.78 18.29
C ALA A 481 11.79 -59.10 17.49
N ALA A 482 12.69 -59.40 16.55
CA ALA A 482 12.67 -60.67 15.81
C ALA A 482 13.37 -61.79 16.61
N PRO A 483 12.68 -62.89 16.99
CA PRO A 483 13.34 -64.04 17.61
C PRO A 483 14.10 -64.87 16.56
N ALA A 484 15.24 -65.41 16.99
CA ALA A 484 16.00 -66.39 16.23
C ALA A 484 15.28 -67.75 16.20
N SER A 485 14.88 -68.21 15.02
CA SER A 485 14.71 -69.64 14.72
C SER A 485 14.89 -69.95 13.23
N ALA A 486 16.00 -70.65 12.95
CA ALA A 486 16.26 -71.75 12.01
C ALA A 486 15.82 -71.70 10.52
N GLU A 487 16.87 -71.65 9.67
CA GLU A 487 17.14 -72.43 8.44
C GLU A 487 16.00 -73.01 7.57
N ALA A 488 15.94 -72.51 6.32
CA ALA A 488 15.81 -73.33 5.12
C ALA A 488 16.42 -72.60 3.89
N ALA A 489 17.30 -73.29 3.15
CA ALA A 489 17.98 -72.85 1.92
C ALA A 489 17.24 -73.31 0.65
N PRO A 490 17.72 -73.09 -0.60
CA PRO A 490 17.95 -71.81 -1.30
C PRO A 490 17.33 -71.75 -2.73
N ALA A 491 17.10 -70.52 -3.23
CA ALA A 491 17.21 -70.01 -4.65
C ALA A 491 16.34 -70.65 -5.78
N PRO A 492 15.95 -69.93 -6.88
CA PRO A 492 16.78 -68.96 -7.61
C PRO A 492 16.10 -67.69 -8.21
N GLY A 493 16.90 -66.62 -8.30
CA GLY A 493 17.32 -66.02 -9.58
C GLY A 493 16.43 -65.03 -10.37
N ALA A 494 16.79 -63.75 -10.27
CA ALA A 494 16.76 -62.67 -11.30
C ALA A 494 15.46 -61.88 -11.57
N PRO A 495 15.51 -60.63 -12.11
CA PRO A 495 16.53 -59.57 -12.00
C PRO A 495 15.96 -58.24 -11.46
N ALA A 496 16.85 -57.33 -11.07
CA ALA A 496 16.52 -55.97 -10.63
C ALA A 496 16.18 -55.05 -11.82
N ALA A 497 15.06 -54.33 -11.71
CA ALA A 497 14.65 -53.24 -12.59
C ALA A 497 14.94 -51.87 -11.94
N PRO A 498 15.15 -50.80 -12.74
CA PRO A 498 15.75 -49.54 -12.27
C PRO A 498 14.78 -48.65 -11.49
N ALA A 499 15.36 -47.79 -10.67
CA ALA A 499 14.69 -46.70 -9.95
C ALA A 499 14.06 -45.69 -10.93
N ALA A 500 12.75 -45.47 -10.78
CA ALA A 500 12.01 -44.44 -11.48
C ALA A 500 12.24 -43.08 -10.81
N ALA A 501 12.68 -42.11 -11.61
CA ALA A 501 12.79 -40.71 -11.27
C ALA A 501 11.39 -40.09 -11.09
N ALA A 502 11.28 -39.18 -10.12
CA ALA A 502 10.13 -38.32 -9.95
C ALA A 502 9.97 -37.41 -11.16
N ALA A 503 8.85 -37.53 -11.86
CA ALA A 503 8.43 -36.61 -12.92
C ALA A 503 7.44 -35.61 -12.33
N GLU A 504 7.76 -34.33 -12.46
CA GLU A 504 6.84 -33.21 -12.24
C GLU A 504 5.72 -33.25 -13.28
N ALA A 505 4.48 -33.18 -12.80
CA ALA A 505 3.28 -33.19 -13.64
C ALA A 505 3.09 -31.83 -14.33
N ALA A 506 3.08 -31.86 -15.67
CA ALA A 506 2.55 -30.80 -16.51
C ALA A 506 1.01 -30.71 -16.37
N PRO A 507 0.37 -29.57 -16.66
CA PRO A 507 -1.08 -29.46 -16.64
C PRO A 507 -1.66 -30.15 -17.88
N GLU A 508 -2.42 -31.24 -17.67
CA GLU A 508 -3.08 -31.96 -18.75
C GLU A 508 -4.36 -31.26 -19.23
N GLU A 509 -4.44 -31.15 -20.55
CA GLU A 509 -5.63 -30.93 -21.36
C GLU A 509 -6.74 -31.94 -21.02
N LYS A 510 -8.00 -31.52 -21.23
CA LYS A 510 -9.18 -32.40 -21.22
C LYS A 510 -9.07 -33.47 -22.32
N VAL A 511 -8.49 -34.61 -22.00
CA VAL A 511 -8.64 -35.84 -22.77
C VAL A 511 -9.81 -36.62 -22.17
N ALA A 512 -10.86 -36.87 -22.95
CA ALA A 512 -11.87 -37.85 -22.62
C ALA A 512 -11.20 -39.24 -22.64
N SER A 513 -10.59 -39.61 -21.52
CA SER A 513 -10.02 -40.93 -21.28
C SER A 513 -11.11 -41.84 -20.70
N ASP A 514 -11.18 -43.08 -21.18
CA ASP A 514 -12.13 -44.09 -20.70
C ASP A 514 -11.77 -44.62 -19.30
N ASP A 515 -10.61 -44.24 -18.76
CA ASP A 515 -10.11 -44.65 -17.45
C ASP A 515 -10.60 -43.72 -16.31
N PRO A 516 -10.86 -44.27 -15.11
CA PRO A 516 -11.25 -43.45 -13.97
C PRO A 516 -10.10 -42.55 -13.52
N TRP A 517 -10.41 -41.30 -13.17
CA TRP A 517 -9.43 -40.32 -12.72
C TRP A 517 -10.02 -39.32 -11.72
N ILE A 518 -9.16 -38.52 -11.07
CA ILE A 518 -9.56 -37.50 -10.10
C ILE A 518 -8.85 -36.19 -10.43
N GLU A 519 -9.56 -35.06 -10.43
CA GLU A 519 -8.99 -33.71 -10.45
C GLU A 519 -8.30 -33.43 -9.09
N THR A 520 -7.18 -34.11 -8.85
CA THR A 520 -6.49 -34.21 -7.56
C THR A 520 -6.18 -32.83 -6.98
N ALA A 521 -5.82 -31.87 -7.83
CA ALA A 521 -5.55 -30.48 -7.43
C ALA A 521 -6.74 -29.77 -6.77
N ARG A 522 -7.97 -30.20 -7.03
CA ARG A 522 -9.21 -29.62 -6.49
C ARG A 522 -9.75 -30.37 -5.26
N CYS A 523 -9.02 -31.36 -4.75
CA CYS A 523 -9.47 -32.17 -3.62
C CYS A 523 -9.45 -31.38 -2.29
N PRO A 524 -10.59 -31.26 -1.57
CA PRO A 524 -10.68 -30.60 -0.26
C PRO A 524 -10.35 -31.54 0.92
N SER A 525 -9.89 -32.77 0.66
CA SER A 525 -9.49 -33.76 1.67
C SER A 525 -10.59 -34.23 2.65
N CYS A 526 -11.86 -34.25 2.24
CA CYS A 526 -13.01 -34.62 3.10
C CYS A 526 -13.02 -36.10 3.58
N ASN A 527 -12.21 -36.98 2.98
CA ASN A 527 -12.02 -38.40 3.32
C ASN A 527 -13.18 -39.35 2.99
N GLU A 528 -14.23 -38.86 2.33
CA GLU A 528 -15.42 -39.67 2.00
C GLU A 528 -15.10 -40.81 1.02
N CYS A 529 -14.26 -40.59 0.01
CA CYS A 529 -13.89 -41.63 -0.96
C CYS A 529 -13.06 -42.78 -0.33
N GLN A 530 -12.19 -42.49 0.64
CA GLN A 530 -11.45 -43.54 1.35
C GLN A 530 -12.33 -44.36 2.29
N ILE A 531 -13.41 -43.77 2.83
CA ILE A 531 -14.40 -44.52 3.62
C ILE A 531 -15.12 -45.55 2.74
N ILE A 532 -15.39 -45.22 1.47
CA ILE A 532 -16.03 -46.12 0.50
C ILE A 532 -15.09 -47.28 0.14
N ASN A 533 -13.83 -46.99 -0.22
CA ASN A 533 -12.84 -48.03 -0.49
C ASN A 533 -11.39 -47.55 -0.24
N PRO A 534 -10.76 -47.92 0.89
CA PRO A 534 -9.40 -47.48 1.23
C PRO A 534 -8.30 -48.21 0.45
N LEU A 535 -8.65 -49.24 -0.34
CA LEU A 535 -7.70 -49.91 -1.24
C LEU A 535 -7.67 -49.25 -2.62
N MET A 536 -8.76 -48.62 -3.03
CA MET A 536 -8.91 -47.94 -4.32
C MET A 536 -8.42 -46.49 -4.29
N PHE A 537 -8.67 -45.77 -3.21
CA PHE A 537 -8.28 -44.36 -3.06
C PHE A 537 -7.17 -44.20 -2.03
N ALA A 538 -6.23 -43.30 -2.31
CA ALA A 538 -5.19 -42.90 -1.36
C ALA A 538 -4.95 -41.40 -1.46
N TYR A 539 -4.23 -40.83 -0.48
CA TYR A 539 -3.83 -39.43 -0.48
C TYR A 539 -2.35 -39.30 -0.80
N ASN A 540 -2.02 -38.29 -1.60
CA ASN A 540 -0.63 -37.89 -1.84
C ASN A 540 -0.08 -37.08 -0.64
N ASP A 541 1.17 -36.62 -0.73
CA ASP A 541 1.84 -35.86 0.33
C ASP A 541 1.13 -34.52 0.65
N ASN A 542 0.39 -33.96 -0.31
CA ASN A 542 -0.44 -32.76 -0.15
C ASN A 542 -1.84 -33.06 0.41
N LYS A 543 -2.11 -34.29 0.85
CA LYS A 543 -3.42 -34.79 1.33
C LYS A 543 -4.54 -34.74 0.29
N GLN A 544 -4.21 -34.78 -0.99
CA GLN A 544 -5.18 -34.80 -2.09
C GLN A 544 -5.44 -36.23 -2.56
N ALA A 545 -6.70 -36.55 -2.85
CA ALA A 545 -7.13 -37.87 -3.28
C ALA A 545 -6.67 -38.20 -4.70
N TYR A 546 -6.09 -39.40 -4.87
CA TYR A 546 -5.82 -40.02 -6.17
C TYR A 546 -6.28 -41.48 -6.15
N ILE A 547 -6.46 -42.06 -7.35
CA ILE A 547 -6.82 -43.47 -7.50
C ILE A 547 -5.54 -44.30 -7.43
N LYS A 548 -5.39 -45.07 -6.34
CA LYS A 548 -4.25 -45.95 -6.09
C LYS A 548 -4.34 -47.23 -6.92
N ASP A 549 -5.53 -47.83 -6.96
CA ASP A 549 -5.80 -49.03 -7.75
C ASP A 549 -7.29 -49.07 -8.14
N ALA A 550 -7.58 -48.74 -9.39
CA ALA A 550 -8.93 -48.78 -9.95
C ALA A 550 -9.54 -50.20 -10.02
N ASN A 551 -8.74 -51.26 -9.86
CA ASN A 551 -9.21 -52.65 -9.86
C ASN A 551 -9.46 -53.19 -8.44
N ALA A 552 -9.17 -52.40 -7.39
CA ALA A 552 -9.35 -52.82 -6.00
C ALA A 552 -10.82 -52.77 -5.51
N GLY A 553 -11.78 -52.57 -6.40
CA GLY A 553 -13.21 -52.52 -6.09
C GLY A 553 -14.11 -52.57 -7.32
N THR A 554 -15.40 -52.32 -7.13
CA THR A 554 -16.40 -52.42 -8.21
C THR A 554 -16.69 -51.06 -8.86
N PHE A 555 -17.29 -51.05 -10.05
CA PHE A 555 -17.68 -49.80 -10.72
C PHE A 555 -18.68 -49.00 -9.88
N ARG A 556 -19.58 -49.70 -9.17
CA ARG A 556 -20.47 -49.06 -8.19
C ARG A 556 -19.73 -48.21 -7.16
N GLN A 557 -18.60 -48.68 -6.62
CA GLN A 557 -17.84 -47.93 -5.62
C GLN A 557 -17.20 -46.67 -6.21
N LEU A 558 -16.81 -46.67 -7.49
CA LEU A 558 -16.36 -45.47 -8.20
C LEU A 558 -17.50 -44.46 -8.38
N VAL A 559 -18.69 -44.92 -8.79
CA VAL A 559 -19.88 -44.07 -8.94
C VAL A 559 -20.33 -43.49 -7.60
N GLU A 560 -20.40 -44.29 -6.55
CA GLU A 560 -20.75 -43.82 -5.20
C GLU A 560 -19.72 -42.82 -4.65
N ALA A 561 -18.43 -43.00 -4.96
CA ALA A 561 -17.39 -42.05 -4.60
C ALA A 561 -17.55 -40.71 -5.34
N ALA A 562 -17.91 -40.75 -6.63
CA ALA A 562 -18.19 -39.54 -7.42
C ALA A 562 -19.42 -38.78 -6.92
N GLU A 563 -20.50 -39.48 -6.60
CA GLU A 563 -21.72 -38.88 -6.05
C GLU A 563 -21.53 -38.31 -4.64
N THR A 564 -20.69 -38.95 -3.82
CA THR A 564 -20.42 -38.47 -2.45
C THR A 564 -19.45 -37.28 -2.46
N CYS A 565 -18.63 -37.13 -3.50
CA CYS A 565 -17.64 -36.06 -3.58
C CYS A 565 -18.30 -34.68 -3.62
N GLN A 566 -18.15 -33.91 -2.53
CA GLN A 566 -18.77 -32.58 -2.37
C GLN A 566 -18.45 -31.57 -3.49
N VAL A 567 -17.32 -31.75 -4.18
CA VAL A 567 -16.87 -30.86 -5.27
C VAL A 567 -16.92 -31.52 -6.65
N ALA A 568 -17.44 -32.76 -6.74
CA ALA A 568 -17.61 -33.53 -7.98
C ALA A 568 -16.33 -33.61 -8.85
N ILE A 569 -15.21 -34.04 -8.23
CA ILE A 569 -13.89 -34.12 -8.88
C ILE A 569 -13.44 -35.55 -9.22
N ILE A 570 -14.28 -36.56 -8.94
CA ILE A 570 -13.98 -37.97 -9.21
C ILE A 570 -14.75 -38.37 -10.46
N HIS A 571 -14.02 -38.86 -11.45
CA HIS A 571 -14.54 -39.27 -12.76
C HIS A 571 -14.48 -40.80 -12.85
N PRO A 572 -15.62 -41.53 -12.80
CA PRO A 572 -15.63 -42.99 -12.75
C PRO A 572 -15.17 -43.70 -14.04
N GLY A 573 -15.10 -43.00 -15.18
CA GLY A 573 -14.75 -43.60 -16.47
C GLY A 573 -15.73 -44.70 -16.90
N LYS A 574 -15.26 -45.68 -17.69
CA LYS A 574 -16.07 -46.83 -18.13
C LYS A 574 -16.00 -48.01 -17.15
N PRO A 575 -17.08 -48.80 -17.01
CA PRO A 575 -17.05 -49.99 -16.18
C PRO A 575 -16.07 -51.03 -16.72
N ARG A 576 -15.17 -51.48 -15.86
CA ARG A 576 -14.16 -52.51 -16.19
C ARG A 576 -14.70 -53.94 -16.09
N ASN A 577 -15.76 -54.17 -15.32
CA ASN A 577 -16.42 -55.47 -15.21
C ASN A 577 -17.79 -55.45 -15.91
N PRO A 578 -17.92 -56.04 -17.12
CA PRO A 578 -19.17 -56.04 -17.88
C PRO A 578 -20.28 -56.91 -17.26
N SER A 579 -19.97 -57.72 -16.25
CA SER A 579 -20.91 -58.61 -15.57
C SER A 579 -21.39 -58.07 -14.21
N GLU A 580 -21.16 -56.80 -13.90
CA GLU A 580 -21.54 -56.20 -12.62
C GLU A 580 -23.08 -56.02 -12.50
N PRO A 581 -23.71 -56.45 -11.39
CA PRO A 581 -25.15 -56.29 -11.20
C PRO A 581 -25.59 -54.82 -11.22
N GLY A 582 -26.55 -54.49 -12.09
CA GLY A 582 -27.11 -53.14 -12.22
C GLY A 582 -26.27 -52.18 -13.06
N LEU A 583 -25.42 -52.69 -13.96
CA LEU A 583 -24.49 -51.89 -14.75
C LEU A 583 -25.15 -50.74 -15.54
N ASP A 584 -26.29 -51.00 -16.19
CA ASP A 584 -27.01 -49.97 -16.97
C ASP A 584 -27.48 -48.78 -16.10
N GLU A 585 -27.81 -49.05 -14.84
CA GLU A 585 -28.20 -48.00 -13.88
C GLU A 585 -26.97 -47.23 -13.39
N LEU A 586 -25.85 -47.92 -13.14
CA LEU A 586 -24.60 -47.31 -12.71
C LEU A 586 -23.98 -46.43 -13.80
N ILE A 587 -24.05 -46.84 -15.07
CA ILE A 587 -23.58 -46.03 -16.20
C ILE A 587 -24.36 -44.72 -16.27
N LYS A 588 -25.70 -44.77 -16.16
CA LYS A 588 -26.54 -43.55 -16.14
C LYS A 588 -26.22 -42.63 -14.97
N ARG A 589 -25.95 -43.20 -13.79
CA ARG A 589 -25.53 -42.43 -12.60
C ARG A 589 -24.14 -41.80 -12.74
N ALA A 590 -23.27 -42.39 -13.55
CA ALA A 590 -21.94 -41.86 -13.81
C ALA A 590 -21.90 -40.73 -14.85
N GLU A 591 -22.92 -40.60 -15.71
CA GLU A 591 -22.98 -39.59 -16.80
C GLU A 591 -22.68 -38.14 -16.35
N PRO A 592 -23.15 -37.64 -15.19
CA PRO A 592 -22.84 -36.28 -14.74
C PRO A 592 -21.36 -36.04 -14.39
N PHE A 593 -20.58 -37.12 -14.24
CA PHE A 593 -19.20 -37.12 -13.76
C PHE A 593 -18.19 -37.59 -14.82
N GLN A 594 -18.58 -37.69 -16.09
CA GLN A 594 -17.68 -38.06 -17.19
C GLN A 594 -16.90 -36.86 -17.74
#